data_AF-A0A9P5V9D5-F1
#
_entry.id   AF-A0A9P5V9D5-F1
#
_cell.length_a   1.000
_cell.length_b   1.000
_cell.length_c   1.000
_cell.angle_alpha   90.00
_cell.angle_beta   90.00
_cell.angle_gamma   90.00
#
_symmetry.space_group_name_H-M   'P 1'
#
loop_
_entity.id
_entity.type
_entity.pdbx_description
1 polymer ?
#
loop_
_entity_poly.entity_id
_entity_poly.type
_entity_poly.pdbx_seq_one_letter_code
_entity_poly.pdbx_strand_id
1 'polypeptide(L)'
;MCPNLTKLHILSRYTEFPIEAFAKTLEQQTWTQLTDLALTGSGGSDARLSLVTQHLPPLEHFQHESTGFGPQSFRFLHQRLFDNIRTLDMQGCHGLLSRMTLDVLTGCPLLEVFRAFSISVSDIRPNPEPWICLGLKHLEVFFMIDPTRPNEDGELAFEHLSRLEKLETLDLNLRHTWTLSWNVFSRMKRQSSLRWRLDSGLQHLSTLRRLRTLVIDSSFHDVRMEDVQWILGHWPVLERLTCSLSQDPVTRKQFVDLFEQHNVVLEAEDGWRSRL
;
A
#
# COMPACT_ATOMS: atom_id res chain seq x y z
N MET A 1 12.64 -18.89 -28.11
CA MET A 1 11.64 -18.42 -27.12
C MET A 1 11.57 -19.42 -25.98
N CYS A 2 11.27 -18.99 -24.76
CA CYS A 2 11.25 -19.84 -23.56
C CYS A 2 9.79 -20.16 -23.18
N PRO A 3 9.18 -21.24 -23.70
CA PRO A 3 7.75 -21.52 -23.48
C PRO A 3 7.39 -21.89 -22.03
N ASN A 4 8.37 -22.37 -21.26
CA ASN A 4 8.21 -22.72 -19.83
C ASN A 4 8.60 -21.57 -18.90
N LEU A 5 8.59 -20.32 -19.39
CA LEU A 5 8.93 -19.15 -18.59
C LEU A 5 7.80 -18.90 -17.58
N THR A 6 8.10 -19.03 -16.30
CA THR A 6 7.14 -18.81 -15.21
C THR A 6 7.28 -17.45 -14.54
N LYS A 7 8.47 -16.84 -14.63
CA LYS A 7 8.79 -15.54 -14.05
C LYS A 7 9.50 -14.65 -15.06
N LEU A 8 9.08 -13.38 -15.16
CA LEU A 8 9.72 -12.40 -16.02
C LEU A 8 9.75 -11.04 -15.34
N HIS A 9 10.95 -10.59 -14.95
CA HIS A 9 11.14 -9.30 -14.32
C HIS A 9 11.96 -8.40 -15.25
N ILE A 10 11.36 -7.30 -15.68
CA ILE A 10 11.95 -6.34 -16.60
C ILE A 10 12.16 -5.02 -15.86
N LEU A 11 13.39 -4.53 -15.95
CA LEU A 11 13.81 -3.24 -15.40
C LEU A 11 14.37 -2.37 -16.51
N SER A 12 13.65 -1.31 -16.86
CA SER A 12 14.10 -0.33 -17.85
C SER A 12 14.41 1.00 -17.17
N ARG A 13 15.69 1.39 -17.13
CA ARG A 13 16.10 2.66 -16.50
C ARG A 13 16.45 3.77 -17.49
N TYR A 14 16.81 3.42 -18.73
CA TYR A 14 17.41 4.38 -19.67
C TYR A 14 16.93 4.22 -21.12
N THR A 15 16.41 3.06 -21.49
CA THR A 15 15.95 2.78 -22.86
C THR A 15 14.42 2.77 -22.90
N GLU A 16 13.85 3.19 -24.02
CA GLU A 16 12.43 3.00 -24.25
C GLU A 16 12.12 1.50 -24.20
N PHE A 17 11.21 1.10 -23.31
CA PHE A 17 10.73 -0.26 -23.24
C PHE A 17 9.92 -0.55 -24.51
N PRO A 18 10.23 -1.61 -25.29
CA PRO A 18 9.56 -1.87 -26.58
C PRO A 18 8.16 -2.46 -26.35
N ILE A 19 7.25 -1.63 -25.84
CA ILE A 19 5.88 -1.98 -25.41
C ILE A 19 5.14 -2.74 -26.49
N GLU A 20 5.20 -2.30 -27.74
CA GLU A 20 4.44 -2.89 -28.85
C GLU A 20 4.94 -4.29 -29.18
N ALA A 21 6.26 -4.49 -29.22
CA ALA A 21 6.84 -5.80 -29.47
C ALA A 21 6.56 -6.77 -28.32
N PHE A 22 6.62 -6.27 -27.08
CA PHE A 22 6.28 -7.04 -25.88
C PHE A 22 4.80 -7.45 -25.86
N ALA A 23 3.89 -6.52 -26.12
CA ALA A 23 2.45 -6.76 -26.24
C ALA A 23 2.16 -7.83 -27.31
N LYS A 24 2.80 -7.74 -28.48
CA LYS A 24 2.68 -8.74 -29.55
C LYS A 24 3.15 -10.13 -29.12
N THR A 25 4.19 -10.22 -28.28
CA THR A 25 4.69 -11.49 -27.75
C THR A 25 3.68 -12.14 -26.78
N LEU A 26 3.02 -11.31 -25.96
CA LEU A 26 1.93 -11.74 -25.07
C LEU A 26 0.68 -12.16 -25.86
N GLU A 27 0.30 -11.40 -26.89
CA GLU A 27 -0.82 -11.72 -27.78
C GLU A 27 -0.67 -13.10 -28.43
N GLN A 28 0.56 -13.45 -28.81
CA GLN A 28 0.92 -14.76 -29.37
C GLN A 28 0.91 -15.91 -28.34
N GLN A 29 0.55 -15.63 -27.08
CA GLN A 29 0.55 -16.60 -25.98
C GLN A 29 1.89 -17.31 -25.80
N THR A 30 3.00 -16.59 -26.01
CA THR A 30 4.35 -17.17 -25.95
C THR A 30 4.69 -17.76 -24.57
N TRP A 31 4.15 -17.18 -23.50
CA TRP A 31 4.45 -17.54 -22.11
C TRP A 31 3.19 -17.98 -21.36
N THR A 32 2.61 -19.10 -21.78
CA THR A 32 1.37 -19.64 -21.16
C THR A 32 1.53 -20.05 -19.71
N GLN A 33 2.75 -20.29 -19.24
CA GLN A 33 3.05 -20.65 -17.85
C GLN A 33 3.51 -19.46 -17.00
N LEU A 34 3.49 -18.24 -17.53
CA LEU A 34 3.91 -17.05 -16.79
C LEU A 34 2.91 -16.76 -15.67
N THR A 35 3.39 -16.78 -14.42
CA THR A 35 2.59 -16.49 -13.22
C THR A 35 3.09 -15.26 -12.47
N ASP A 36 4.33 -14.82 -12.73
CA ASP A 36 5.00 -13.73 -12.02
C ASP A 36 5.63 -12.76 -13.02
N LEU A 37 5.07 -11.54 -13.10
CA LEU A 37 5.52 -10.50 -14.03
C LEU A 37 5.78 -9.19 -13.28
N ALA A 38 6.99 -8.66 -13.45
CA ALA A 38 7.36 -7.33 -12.97
C ALA A 38 7.79 -6.45 -14.13
N LEU A 39 7.13 -5.29 -14.29
CA LEU A 39 7.43 -4.27 -15.30
C LEU A 39 7.78 -2.96 -14.59
N THR A 40 9.08 -2.74 -14.41
CA THR A 40 9.61 -1.58 -13.65
C THR A 40 10.30 -0.60 -14.59
N GLY A 41 9.97 0.69 -14.44
CA GLY A 41 10.51 1.76 -15.29
C GLY A 41 10.03 1.73 -16.74
N SER A 42 8.95 0.98 -17.03
CA SER A 42 8.27 1.04 -18.33
C SER A 42 7.48 2.34 -18.44
N GLY A 43 8.09 3.36 -19.04
CA GLY A 43 7.39 4.58 -19.42
C GLY A 43 6.40 4.35 -20.56
N GLY A 44 5.39 5.21 -20.69
CA GLY A 44 4.40 5.12 -21.76
C GLY A 44 3.16 5.93 -21.42
N SER A 45 2.24 6.08 -22.36
CA SER A 45 0.88 6.55 -22.06
C SER A 45 0.01 5.36 -21.62
N ASP A 46 -1.09 5.64 -20.92
CA ASP A 46 -2.06 4.62 -20.51
C ASP A 46 -2.54 3.78 -21.71
N ALA A 47 -2.77 4.42 -22.86
CA ALA A 47 -3.15 3.73 -24.09
C ALA A 47 -2.10 2.71 -24.54
N ARG A 48 -0.80 3.07 -24.47
CA ARG A 48 0.30 2.14 -24.84
C ARG A 48 0.43 1.01 -23.82
N LEU A 49 0.39 1.32 -22.52
CA LEU A 49 0.47 0.31 -21.47
C LEU A 49 -0.71 -0.67 -21.52
N SER A 50 -1.88 -0.21 -21.95
CA SER A 50 -3.05 -1.06 -22.12
C SER A 50 -2.87 -2.15 -23.18
N LEU A 51 -1.97 -1.96 -24.16
CA LEU A 51 -1.62 -3.00 -25.13
C LEU A 51 -0.97 -4.21 -24.45
N VAL A 52 -0.25 -3.99 -23.36
CA VAL A 52 0.35 -5.06 -22.56
C VAL A 52 -0.70 -5.69 -21.66
N THR A 53 -1.44 -4.87 -20.91
CA THR A 53 -2.40 -5.38 -19.90
C THR A 53 -3.55 -6.18 -20.52
N GLN A 54 -3.98 -5.86 -21.74
CA GLN A 54 -5.04 -6.61 -22.43
C GLN A 54 -4.66 -8.06 -22.81
N HIS A 55 -3.36 -8.38 -22.84
CA HIS A 55 -2.86 -9.70 -23.23
C HIS A 55 -2.16 -10.44 -22.08
N LEU A 56 -2.27 -9.96 -20.84
CA LEU A 56 -1.69 -10.66 -19.71
C LEU A 56 -2.32 -12.05 -19.53
N PRO A 57 -1.50 -13.08 -19.26
CA PRO A 57 -2.01 -14.37 -18.81
C PRO A 57 -2.57 -14.24 -17.38
N PRO A 58 -3.25 -15.26 -16.85
CA PRO A 58 -3.65 -15.31 -15.45
C PRO A 58 -2.41 -15.31 -14.53
N LEU A 59 -2.05 -14.12 -14.02
CA LEU A 59 -0.91 -13.94 -13.12
C LEU A 59 -1.31 -14.13 -11.67
N GLU A 60 -0.40 -14.69 -10.87
CA GLU A 60 -0.49 -14.72 -9.41
C GLU A 60 0.24 -13.52 -8.78
N HIS A 61 1.30 -13.04 -9.44
CA HIS A 61 2.09 -11.90 -9.00
C HIS A 61 2.27 -10.90 -10.14
N PHE A 62 1.87 -9.66 -9.90
CA PHE A 62 2.03 -8.57 -10.84
C PHE A 62 2.59 -7.34 -10.14
N GLN A 63 3.71 -6.84 -10.65
CA GLN A 63 4.30 -5.59 -10.23
C GLN A 63 4.41 -4.65 -11.42
N HIS A 64 3.95 -3.42 -11.24
CA HIS A 64 4.08 -2.38 -12.26
C HIS A 64 4.45 -1.04 -11.64
N GLU A 65 5.45 -0.41 -12.25
CA GLU A 65 5.87 0.95 -11.92
C GLU A 65 5.88 1.78 -13.21
N SER A 66 4.88 2.65 -13.32
CA SER A 66 4.77 3.58 -14.44
C SER A 66 3.93 4.81 -14.09
N THR A 67 4.43 5.99 -14.43
CA THR A 67 3.68 7.24 -14.29
C THR A 67 2.51 7.35 -15.29
N GLY A 68 2.53 6.53 -16.34
CA GLY A 68 1.52 6.53 -17.40
C GLY A 68 0.35 5.59 -17.17
N PHE A 69 0.39 4.73 -16.14
CA PHE A 69 -0.67 3.77 -15.86
C PHE A 69 -1.97 4.51 -15.49
N GLY A 70 -3.09 4.15 -16.10
CA GLY A 70 -4.37 4.82 -15.87
C GLY A 70 -5.59 3.92 -16.08
N PRO A 71 -6.78 4.53 -16.27
CA PRO A 71 -8.04 3.80 -16.33
C PRO A 71 -8.14 2.72 -17.41
N GLN A 72 -7.54 2.94 -18.58
CA GLN A 72 -7.61 1.99 -19.68
C GLN A 72 -6.81 0.73 -19.36
N SER A 73 -5.58 0.90 -18.87
CA SER A 73 -4.75 -0.23 -18.44
C SER A 73 -5.38 -0.97 -17.26
N PHE A 74 -5.92 -0.22 -16.29
CA PHE A 74 -6.59 -0.77 -15.12
C PHE A 74 -7.82 -1.62 -15.48
N ARG A 75 -8.64 -1.18 -16.44
CA ARG A 75 -9.81 -1.96 -16.89
C ARG A 75 -9.43 -3.35 -17.36
N PHE A 76 -8.34 -3.48 -18.12
CA PHE A 76 -7.86 -4.80 -18.57
C PHE A 76 -7.24 -5.61 -17.43
N LEU A 77 -6.52 -4.95 -16.52
CA LEU A 77 -6.00 -5.59 -15.30
C LEU A 77 -7.14 -6.21 -14.50
N HIS A 78 -8.21 -5.44 -14.24
CA HIS A 78 -9.42 -5.91 -13.58
C HIS A 78 -10.02 -7.13 -14.27
N GLN A 79 -10.20 -7.09 -15.59
CA GLN A 79 -10.81 -8.18 -16.35
C GLN A 79 -9.98 -9.47 -16.38
N ARG A 80 -8.67 -9.39 -16.17
CA ARG A 80 -7.75 -10.52 -16.41
C ARG A 80 -7.16 -11.11 -15.14
N LEU A 81 -6.91 -10.28 -14.13
CA LEU A 81 -6.08 -10.68 -12.98
C LEU A 81 -6.85 -10.84 -11.68
N PHE A 82 -7.99 -10.16 -11.49
CA PHE A 82 -8.65 -10.06 -10.17
C PHE A 82 -9.03 -11.42 -9.56
N ASP A 83 -9.37 -12.41 -10.38
CA ASP A 83 -9.75 -13.74 -9.92
C ASP A 83 -8.56 -14.57 -9.41
N ASN A 84 -7.31 -14.23 -9.78
CA ASN A 84 -6.14 -15.08 -9.54
C ASN A 84 -5.02 -14.37 -8.76
N ILE A 85 -5.03 -13.04 -8.72
CA ILE A 85 -3.91 -12.26 -8.20
C ILE A 85 -3.77 -12.42 -6.69
N ARG A 86 -2.55 -12.76 -6.26
CA ARG A 86 -2.14 -12.88 -4.85
C ARG A 86 -1.24 -11.74 -4.43
N THR A 87 -0.40 -11.25 -5.34
CA THR A 87 0.46 -10.08 -5.11
C THR A 87 0.23 -9.05 -6.20
N LEU A 88 -0.20 -7.86 -5.80
CA LEU A 88 -0.34 -6.72 -6.69
C LEU A 88 0.47 -5.55 -6.13
N ASP A 89 1.55 -5.19 -6.81
CA ASP A 89 2.40 -4.06 -6.46
C ASP A 89 2.29 -2.97 -7.53
N MET A 90 1.60 -1.90 -7.18
CA MET A 90 1.28 -0.75 -8.03
C MET A 90 1.72 0.55 -7.39
N GLN A 91 2.67 0.49 -6.44
CA GLN A 91 3.06 1.66 -5.65
C GLN A 91 3.69 2.77 -6.51
N GLY A 92 4.40 2.38 -7.57
CA GLY A 92 4.97 3.28 -8.56
C GLY A 92 4.00 3.78 -9.64
N CYS A 93 2.71 3.42 -9.55
CA CYS A 93 1.69 3.81 -10.53
C CYS A 93 0.90 5.04 -10.09
N HIS A 94 1.42 6.23 -10.37
CA HIS A 94 0.78 7.49 -9.91
C HIS A 94 -0.58 7.79 -10.54
N GLY A 95 -0.90 7.19 -11.69
CA GLY A 95 -2.24 7.28 -12.27
C GLY A 95 -3.22 6.21 -11.78
N LEU A 96 -2.79 5.33 -10.86
CA LEU A 96 -3.70 4.48 -10.09
C LEU A 96 -4.49 5.36 -9.10
N LEU A 97 -5.73 5.65 -9.46
CA LEU A 97 -6.60 6.49 -8.67
C LEU A 97 -7.11 5.75 -7.43
N SER A 98 -7.46 6.48 -6.38
CA SER A 98 -8.02 5.94 -5.14
C SER A 98 -9.19 4.98 -5.38
N ARG A 99 -10.16 5.32 -6.25
CA ARG A 99 -11.24 4.40 -6.64
C ARG A 99 -10.76 3.06 -7.22
N MET A 100 -9.68 3.05 -7.99
CA MET A 100 -9.12 1.83 -8.56
C MET A 100 -8.46 0.97 -7.47
N THR A 101 -7.81 1.62 -6.51
CA THR A 101 -7.28 0.97 -5.31
C THR A 101 -8.41 0.29 -4.52
N LEU A 102 -9.57 0.95 -4.40
CA LEU A 102 -10.75 0.37 -3.75
C LEU A 102 -11.33 -0.79 -4.56
N ASP A 103 -11.44 -0.67 -5.89
CA ASP A 103 -11.87 -1.77 -6.77
C ASP A 103 -10.99 -3.03 -6.60
N VAL A 104 -9.68 -2.87 -6.37
CA VAL A 104 -8.80 -4.01 -6.05
C VAL A 104 -9.21 -4.66 -4.72
N LEU A 105 -9.39 -3.87 -3.67
CA LEU A 105 -9.72 -4.38 -2.32
C LEU A 105 -11.12 -5.03 -2.27
N THR A 106 -12.05 -4.58 -3.11
CA THR A 106 -13.41 -5.14 -3.23
C THR A 106 -13.56 -6.19 -4.34
N GLY A 107 -12.55 -6.35 -5.20
CA GLY A 107 -12.60 -7.25 -6.36
C GLY A 107 -11.62 -8.41 -6.37
N CYS A 108 -10.59 -8.42 -5.50
CA CYS A 108 -9.55 -9.46 -5.49
C CYS A 108 -9.64 -10.37 -4.24
N PRO A 109 -10.44 -11.44 -4.25
CA PRO A 109 -10.66 -12.28 -3.06
C PRO A 109 -9.42 -13.08 -2.61
N LEU A 110 -8.48 -13.35 -3.53
CA LEU A 110 -7.27 -14.13 -3.27
C LEU A 110 -6.04 -13.26 -2.90
N LEU A 111 -6.21 -11.95 -2.82
CA LEU A 111 -5.10 -11.02 -2.60
C LEU A 111 -4.47 -11.20 -1.22
N GLU A 112 -3.15 -11.41 -1.18
CA GLU A 112 -2.33 -11.58 0.02
C GLU A 112 -1.40 -10.38 0.26
N VAL A 113 -0.92 -9.76 -0.80
CA VAL A 113 -0.02 -8.60 -0.76
C VAL A 113 -0.55 -7.54 -1.71
N PHE A 114 -0.79 -6.35 -1.16
CA PHE A 114 -1.19 -5.20 -1.94
C PHE A 114 -0.37 -3.98 -1.60
N ARG A 115 0.23 -3.38 -2.62
CA ARG A 115 0.92 -2.10 -2.51
C ARG A 115 0.33 -1.15 -3.52
N ALA A 116 -0.13 -0.02 -3.03
CA ALA A 116 -0.66 1.03 -3.87
C ALA A 116 -0.25 2.37 -3.30
N PHE A 117 -0.42 3.38 -4.14
CA PHE A 117 0.06 4.69 -3.81
C PHE A 117 -0.77 5.38 -2.72
N SER A 118 -2.10 5.42 -2.86
CA SER A 118 -2.96 6.07 -1.88
C SER A 118 -4.43 5.64 -1.97
N ILE A 119 -5.17 5.83 -0.88
CA ILE A 119 -6.63 5.71 -0.77
C ILE A 119 -7.17 7.04 -0.20
N SER A 120 -8.15 7.63 -0.87
CA SER A 120 -8.90 8.78 -0.34
C SER A 120 -10.07 8.28 0.48
N VAL A 121 -10.18 8.71 1.74
CA VAL A 121 -11.35 8.33 2.57
C VAL A 121 -12.65 8.93 2.01
N SER A 122 -12.55 10.06 1.31
CA SER A 122 -13.68 10.63 0.56
C SER A 122 -14.28 9.67 -0.47
N ASP A 123 -13.49 8.72 -0.99
CA ASP A 123 -13.94 7.75 -1.99
C ASP A 123 -14.51 6.47 -1.36
N ILE A 124 -14.15 6.20 -0.10
CA ILE A 124 -14.72 5.10 0.71
C ILE A 124 -16.19 5.42 1.05
N ARG A 125 -16.45 6.66 1.49
CA ARG A 125 -17.78 7.10 1.96
C ARG A 125 -18.94 6.83 0.97
N PRO A 126 -18.83 7.15 -0.34
CA PRO A 126 -19.89 6.83 -1.31
C PRO A 126 -19.95 5.35 -1.70
N ASN A 127 -18.90 4.56 -1.44
CA ASN A 127 -18.80 3.16 -1.80
C ASN A 127 -18.43 2.31 -0.57
N PRO A 128 -19.36 2.11 0.39
CA PRO A 128 -19.09 1.42 1.65
C PRO A 128 -18.97 -0.10 1.48
N GLU A 129 -18.69 -0.58 0.26
CA GLU A 129 -18.58 -2.01 -0.02
C GLU A 129 -17.47 -2.63 0.84
N PRO A 130 -17.73 -3.79 1.46
CA PRO A 130 -16.74 -4.46 2.27
C PRO A 130 -15.54 -4.86 1.40
N TRP A 131 -14.33 -4.69 1.93
CA TRP A 131 -13.16 -5.31 1.32
C TRP A 131 -13.28 -6.83 1.39
N ILE A 132 -13.14 -7.50 0.25
CA ILE A 132 -13.32 -8.95 0.14
C ILE A 132 -12.00 -9.72 0.19
N CYS A 133 -10.87 -9.00 0.13
CA CYS A 133 -9.53 -9.56 0.27
C CYS A 133 -9.21 -9.98 1.73
N LEU A 134 -10.04 -10.85 2.30
CA LEU A 134 -9.89 -11.33 3.69
C LEU A 134 -8.63 -12.20 3.89
N GLY A 135 -7.95 -12.54 2.79
CA GLY A 135 -6.64 -13.19 2.75
C GLY A 135 -5.44 -12.23 2.93
N LEU A 136 -5.67 -10.92 2.94
CA LEU A 136 -4.61 -9.92 2.88
C LEU A 136 -3.71 -9.96 4.13
N LYS A 137 -2.41 -10.10 3.90
CA LYS A 137 -1.35 -10.17 4.92
C LYS A 137 -0.48 -8.92 4.92
N HIS A 138 -0.29 -8.28 3.76
CA HIS A 138 0.54 -7.10 3.63
C HIS A 138 -0.23 -6.02 2.86
N LEU A 139 -0.44 -4.88 3.51
CA LEU A 139 -1.06 -3.70 2.92
C LEU A 139 -0.11 -2.51 3.06
N GLU A 140 0.26 -1.92 1.93
CA GLU A 140 1.06 -0.71 1.87
C GLU A 140 0.32 0.36 1.07
N VAL A 141 -0.25 1.35 1.75
CA VAL A 141 -1.06 2.43 1.17
C VAL A 141 -1.03 3.67 2.03
N PHE A 142 -1.04 4.86 1.42
CA PHE A 142 -1.25 6.10 2.15
C PHE A 142 -2.74 6.49 2.20
N PHE A 143 -3.28 6.78 3.38
CA PHE A 143 -4.64 7.30 3.51
C PHE A 143 -4.66 8.83 3.46
N MET A 144 -5.41 9.37 2.51
CA MET A 144 -5.67 10.80 2.38
C MET A 144 -6.95 11.15 3.15
N ILE A 145 -6.82 11.99 4.17
CA ILE A 145 -7.91 12.41 5.06
C ILE A 145 -8.33 13.84 4.75
N ASP A 146 -9.64 14.12 4.78
CA ASP A 146 -10.16 15.48 4.70
C ASP A 146 -9.79 16.24 6.00
N PRO A 147 -9.00 17.33 5.90
CA PRO A 147 -8.61 18.10 7.08
C PRO A 147 -9.79 18.75 7.82
N THR A 148 -10.96 18.86 7.19
CA THR A 148 -12.18 19.37 7.81
C THR A 148 -12.91 18.33 8.66
N ARG A 149 -12.61 17.03 8.47
CA ARG A 149 -13.27 15.89 9.16
C ARG A 149 -12.30 14.78 9.58
N PRO A 150 -11.17 15.10 10.22
CA PRO A 150 -10.10 14.13 10.43
C PRO A 150 -10.52 12.93 11.29
N ASN A 151 -11.43 13.13 12.24
CA ASN A 151 -11.87 12.07 13.14
C ASN A 151 -12.89 11.13 12.47
N GLU A 152 -13.88 11.66 11.74
CA GLU A 152 -14.87 10.83 11.01
C GLU A 152 -14.19 9.99 9.94
N ASP A 153 -13.28 10.60 9.18
CA ASP A 153 -12.56 9.91 8.12
C ASP A 153 -11.56 8.90 8.70
N GLY A 154 -10.91 9.24 9.82
CA GLY A 154 -10.05 8.31 10.55
C GLY A 154 -10.80 7.08 11.02
N GLU A 155 -11.96 7.29 11.65
CA GLU A 155 -12.81 6.21 12.13
C GLU A 155 -13.29 5.30 10.98
N LEU A 156 -13.73 5.87 9.86
CA LEU A 156 -14.16 5.12 8.69
C LEU A 156 -13.01 4.27 8.10
N ALA A 157 -11.80 4.83 7.99
CA ALA A 157 -10.65 4.08 7.51
C ALA A 157 -10.28 2.92 8.45
N PHE A 158 -10.29 3.17 9.77
CA PHE A 158 -10.03 2.13 10.76
C PHE A 158 -11.09 1.04 10.78
N GLU A 159 -12.37 1.38 10.56
CA GLU A 159 -13.44 0.40 10.43
C GLU A 159 -13.18 -0.56 9.26
N HIS A 160 -12.81 -0.03 8.08
CA HIS A 160 -12.48 -0.88 6.92
C HIS A 160 -11.23 -1.74 7.17
N LEU A 161 -10.18 -1.15 7.74
CA LEU A 161 -8.94 -1.87 8.09
C LEU A 161 -9.21 -3.00 9.09
N SER A 162 -10.13 -2.82 10.04
CA SER A 162 -10.47 -3.83 11.06
C SER A 162 -10.93 -5.18 10.48
N ARG A 163 -11.39 -5.21 9.23
CA ARG A 163 -11.88 -6.42 8.57
C ARG A 163 -10.76 -7.33 8.06
N LEU A 164 -9.53 -6.80 7.98
CA LEU A 164 -8.36 -7.51 7.50
C LEU A 164 -7.66 -8.28 8.63
N GLU A 165 -8.37 -9.21 9.28
CA GLU A 165 -7.86 -9.93 10.47
C GLU A 165 -6.58 -10.74 10.23
N LYS A 166 -6.28 -11.06 8.96
CA LYS A 166 -5.05 -11.74 8.55
C LYS A 166 -3.87 -10.81 8.31
N LEU A 167 -4.05 -9.51 8.47
CA LEU A 167 -3.01 -8.53 8.22
C LEU A 167 -1.84 -8.69 9.20
N GLU A 168 -0.65 -8.86 8.64
CA GLU A 168 0.61 -9.03 9.36
C GLU A 168 1.50 -7.80 9.22
N THR A 169 1.38 -7.07 8.10
CA THR A 169 2.08 -5.80 7.87
C THR A 169 1.10 -4.74 7.39
N LEU A 170 1.08 -3.62 8.10
CA LEU A 170 0.39 -2.40 7.70
C LEU A 170 1.43 -1.29 7.54
N ASP A 171 1.63 -0.84 6.30
CA ASP A 171 2.53 0.26 5.98
C ASP A 171 1.73 1.44 5.43
N LEU A 172 1.69 2.53 6.19
CA LEU A 172 0.99 3.76 5.84
C LEU A 172 1.93 4.87 5.39
N ASN A 173 3.19 4.55 5.13
CA ASN A 173 4.21 5.54 4.83
C ASN A 173 4.24 5.93 3.34
N LEU A 174 4.64 7.16 3.07
CA LEU A 174 4.84 7.77 1.76
C LEU A 174 6.27 7.60 1.20
N ARG A 175 6.98 6.52 1.54
CA ARG A 175 8.41 6.36 1.19
C ARG A 175 8.71 6.44 -0.30
N HIS A 176 7.74 6.08 -1.14
CA HIS A 176 7.91 6.00 -2.59
C HIS A 176 7.54 7.31 -3.31
N THR A 177 7.36 8.40 -2.59
CA THR A 177 7.07 9.72 -3.16
C THR A 177 8.24 10.34 -3.94
N TRP A 178 9.45 9.78 -3.88
CA TRP A 178 10.61 10.29 -4.60
C TRP A 178 10.46 10.32 -6.14
N THR A 179 9.55 9.51 -6.71
CA THR A 179 9.25 9.48 -8.14
C THR A 179 8.18 10.50 -8.53
N LEU A 180 7.54 11.13 -7.55
CA LEU A 180 6.52 12.14 -7.80
C LEU A 180 7.14 13.46 -8.25
N SER A 181 6.40 14.16 -9.11
CA SER A 181 6.63 15.58 -9.28
C SER A 181 6.41 16.32 -7.95
N TRP A 182 7.21 17.36 -7.72
CA TRP A 182 7.11 18.22 -6.53
C TRP A 182 5.69 18.77 -6.29
N ASN A 183 4.92 18.99 -7.35
CA ASN A 183 3.53 19.46 -7.28
C ASN A 183 2.60 18.43 -6.64
N VAL A 184 2.78 17.14 -6.94
CA VAL A 184 1.95 16.08 -6.35
C VAL A 184 2.34 15.89 -4.88
N PHE A 185 3.64 15.85 -4.62
CA PHE A 185 4.16 15.73 -3.25
C PHE A 185 3.71 16.87 -2.33
N SER A 186 3.77 18.12 -2.81
CA SER A 186 3.33 19.28 -2.02
C SER A 186 1.83 19.29 -1.76
N ARG A 187 1.00 18.73 -2.65
CA ARG A 187 -0.44 18.55 -2.39
C ARG A 187 -0.70 17.50 -1.32
N MET A 188 0.04 16.40 -1.33
CA MET A 188 -0.07 15.35 -0.31
C MET A 188 0.39 15.81 1.07
N LYS A 189 1.47 16.61 1.13
CA LYS A 189 1.90 17.23 2.39
C LYS A 189 0.85 18.13 3.04
N ARG A 190 -0.16 18.58 2.29
CA ARG A 190 -1.29 19.37 2.83
C ARG A 190 -2.44 18.48 3.30
N GLN A 191 -2.46 17.21 2.92
CA GLN A 191 -3.46 16.27 3.39
C GLN A 191 -3.02 15.71 4.74
N SER A 192 -3.99 15.53 5.62
CA SER A 192 -3.76 14.87 6.89
C SER A 192 -3.68 13.37 6.66
N SER A 193 -2.84 12.69 7.45
CA SER A 193 -2.84 11.24 7.58
C SER A 193 -3.72 10.80 8.76
N LEU A 194 -3.85 9.47 8.93
CA LEU A 194 -4.64 8.89 10.01
C LEU A 194 -4.09 9.28 11.38
N ARG A 195 -4.98 9.67 12.29
CA ARG A 195 -4.62 9.94 13.69
C ARG A 195 -4.68 8.65 14.49
N TRP A 196 -3.54 8.23 15.02
CA TRP A 196 -3.39 7.00 15.79
C TRP A 196 -3.83 7.17 17.24
N ARG A 197 -5.10 7.56 17.44
CA ARG A 197 -5.67 7.88 18.75
C ARG A 197 -6.99 7.17 18.99
N LEU A 198 -7.27 6.81 20.24
CA LEU A 198 -8.51 6.14 20.64
C LEU A 198 -9.76 7.01 20.39
N ASP A 199 -9.65 8.33 20.55
CA ASP A 199 -10.76 9.24 20.21
C ASP A 199 -10.95 9.44 18.69
N SER A 200 -10.09 8.84 17.87
CA SER A 200 -10.11 8.88 16.41
C SER A 200 -10.43 7.50 15.79
N GLY A 201 -10.83 6.51 16.61
CA GLY A 201 -11.28 5.21 16.11
C GLY A 201 -10.22 4.10 16.12
N LEU A 202 -9.03 4.33 16.70
CA LEU A 202 -7.96 3.32 16.78
C LEU A 202 -8.45 1.98 17.37
N GLN A 203 -9.41 2.01 18.29
CA GLN A 203 -10.02 0.84 18.93
C GLN A 203 -10.62 -0.19 17.96
N HIS A 204 -11.05 0.27 16.77
CA HIS A 204 -11.59 -0.60 15.73
C HIS A 204 -10.54 -1.62 15.25
N LEU A 205 -9.25 -1.27 15.32
CA LEU A 205 -8.15 -2.15 14.92
C LEU A 205 -7.82 -3.26 15.94
N SER A 206 -8.63 -3.43 16.99
CA SER A 206 -8.45 -4.50 17.99
C SER A 206 -8.53 -5.91 17.39
N THR A 207 -9.10 -6.05 16.20
CA THR A 207 -9.21 -7.31 15.45
C THR A 207 -7.91 -7.75 14.79
N LEU A 208 -6.94 -6.83 14.59
CA LEU A 208 -5.66 -7.08 13.90
C LEU A 208 -4.65 -7.83 14.79
N ARG A 209 -5.06 -8.97 15.34
CA ARG A 209 -4.26 -9.76 16.31
C ARG A 209 -3.01 -10.40 15.73
N ARG A 210 -2.84 -10.37 14.40
CA ARG A 210 -1.69 -10.91 13.67
C ARG A 210 -0.70 -9.84 13.23
N LEU A 211 -0.97 -8.58 13.53
CA LEU A 211 -0.13 -7.47 13.09
C LEU A 211 1.26 -7.57 13.75
N ARG A 212 2.29 -7.78 12.93
CA ARG A 212 3.70 -7.88 13.34
C ARG A 212 4.47 -6.61 13.05
N THR A 213 4.18 -5.98 11.91
CA THR A 213 4.86 -4.77 11.46
C THR A 213 3.84 -3.67 11.23
N LEU A 214 4.08 -2.54 11.87
CA LEU A 214 3.33 -1.32 11.66
C LEU A 214 4.30 -0.20 11.26
N VAL A 215 4.08 0.40 10.09
CA VAL A 215 4.84 1.55 9.61
C VAL A 215 3.87 2.72 9.49
N ILE A 216 4.13 3.76 10.27
CA ILE A 216 3.32 4.97 10.36
C ILE A 216 4.19 6.13 9.91
N ASP A 217 3.57 7.06 9.19
CA ASP A 217 4.21 8.31 8.81
C ASP A 217 4.35 9.28 10.00
N SER A 218 4.56 10.56 9.70
CA SER A 218 4.65 11.65 10.68
C SER A 218 3.38 11.88 11.53
N SER A 219 2.29 11.14 11.35
CA SER A 219 1.07 11.30 12.19
C SER A 219 1.24 10.84 13.64
N PHE A 220 2.30 10.12 13.97
CA PHE A 220 2.49 9.55 15.30
C PHE A 220 2.87 10.59 16.39
N HIS A 221 3.06 11.86 16.03
CA HIS A 221 3.44 12.90 16.98
C HIS A 221 2.35 13.27 18.01
N ASP A 222 1.06 13.05 17.71
CA ASP A 222 -0.07 13.37 18.61
C ASP A 222 -0.54 12.17 19.44
N VAL A 223 0.18 11.05 19.40
CA VAL A 223 -0.19 9.83 20.12
C VAL A 223 0.04 10.02 21.62
N ARG A 224 -0.94 9.64 22.44
CA ARG A 224 -0.86 9.71 23.90
C ARG A 224 -0.35 8.41 24.48
N MET A 225 0.04 8.45 25.75
CA MET A 225 0.46 7.25 26.46
C MET A 225 -0.63 6.17 26.49
N GLU A 226 -1.90 6.56 26.67
CA GLU A 226 -3.02 5.61 26.65
C GLU A 226 -3.16 4.88 25.29
N ASP A 227 -2.87 5.57 24.19
CA ASP A 227 -2.96 5.02 22.84
C ASP A 227 -1.84 3.99 22.60
N VAL A 228 -0.61 4.28 23.06
CA VAL A 228 0.54 3.34 23.00
C VAL A 228 0.29 2.10 23.85
N GLN A 229 -0.20 2.29 25.07
CA GLN A 229 -0.58 1.17 25.94
C GLN A 229 -1.66 0.31 25.31
N TRP A 230 -2.64 0.94 24.66
CA TRP A 230 -3.68 0.23 23.94
C TRP A 230 -3.10 -0.61 22.78
N ILE A 231 -2.21 -0.02 21.96
CA ILE A 231 -1.52 -0.70 20.85
C ILE A 231 -0.83 -1.99 21.34
N LEU A 232 -0.03 -1.86 22.39
CA LEU A 232 0.74 -2.97 22.95
C LEU A 232 -0.15 -4.04 23.60
N GLY A 233 -1.25 -3.63 24.24
CA GLY A 233 -2.21 -4.55 24.84
C GLY A 233 -3.09 -5.29 23.82
N HIS A 234 -3.27 -4.74 22.62
CA HIS A 234 -4.20 -5.30 21.61
C HIS A 234 -3.49 -6.06 20.48
N TRP A 235 -2.22 -5.77 20.20
CA TRP A 235 -1.44 -6.48 19.18
C TRP A 235 -0.31 -7.28 19.81
N PRO A 236 -0.61 -8.47 20.37
CA PRO A 236 0.33 -9.23 21.21
C PRO A 236 1.53 -9.81 20.45
N VAL A 237 1.49 -9.80 19.10
CA VAL A 237 2.56 -10.29 18.23
C VAL A 237 3.24 -9.15 17.46
N LEU A 238 3.01 -7.90 17.86
CA LEU A 238 3.70 -6.76 17.27
C LEU A 238 5.20 -6.89 17.55
N GLU A 239 6.00 -6.90 16.49
CA GLU A 239 7.46 -7.05 16.56
C GLU A 239 8.17 -5.76 16.20
N ARG A 240 7.58 -4.96 15.29
CA ARG A 240 8.21 -3.76 14.74
C ARG A 240 7.20 -2.63 14.60
N LEU A 241 7.59 -1.46 15.11
CA LEU A 241 6.91 -0.20 14.87
C LEU A 241 7.90 0.78 14.24
N THR A 242 7.62 1.25 13.04
CA THR A 242 8.30 2.41 12.47
C THR A 242 7.39 3.62 12.58
N CYS A 243 7.85 4.68 13.23
CA CYS A 243 7.09 5.92 13.32
C CYS A 243 7.98 7.13 13.60
N SER A 244 7.41 8.33 13.45
CA SER A 244 8.03 9.58 13.90
C SER A 244 7.57 9.88 15.34
N LEU A 245 8.45 9.73 16.32
CA LEU A 245 8.12 9.91 17.74
C LEU A 245 7.95 11.39 18.13
N SER A 246 7.36 11.63 19.30
CA SER A 246 7.29 12.98 19.89
C SER A 246 8.65 13.65 19.94
N GLN A 247 8.67 14.97 19.69
CA GLN A 247 9.86 15.80 19.81
C GLN A 247 10.20 16.10 21.28
N ASP A 248 9.26 15.89 22.20
CA ASP A 248 9.53 15.99 23.63
C ASP A 248 10.40 14.80 24.10
N PRO A 249 11.63 15.04 24.59
CA PRO A 249 12.56 13.97 24.92
C PRO A 249 12.07 13.08 26.06
N VAL A 250 11.27 13.61 26.99
CA VAL A 250 10.73 12.84 28.12
C VAL A 250 9.68 11.85 27.62
N THR A 251 8.68 12.32 26.88
CA THR A 251 7.64 11.48 26.27
C THR A 251 8.26 10.46 25.31
N ARG A 252 9.20 10.89 24.47
CA ARG A 252 9.93 10.00 23.56
C ARG A 252 10.61 8.86 24.30
N LYS A 253 11.33 9.17 25.38
CA LYS A 253 12.00 8.15 26.20
C LYS A 253 10.99 7.19 26.81
N GLN A 254 9.87 7.69 27.34
CA GLN A 254 8.82 6.84 27.91
C GLN A 254 8.23 5.88 26.87
N PHE A 255 8.02 6.32 25.62
CA PHE A 255 7.59 5.43 24.55
C PHE A 255 8.62 4.36 24.23
N VAL A 256 9.90 4.74 24.07
CA VAL A 256 10.99 3.79 23.82
C VAL A 256 11.04 2.74 24.93
N ASP A 257 11.11 3.16 26.19
CA ASP A 257 11.16 2.26 27.35
C ASP A 257 9.95 1.30 27.36
N LEU A 258 8.75 1.79 27.02
CA LEU A 258 7.53 0.97 26.99
C LEU A 258 7.52 -0.06 25.86
N PHE A 259 7.96 0.31 24.65
CA PHE A 259 8.08 -0.63 23.51
C PHE A 259 9.16 -1.68 23.77
N GLU A 260 10.30 -1.30 24.34
CA GLU A 260 11.38 -2.22 24.72
C GLU A 260 10.92 -3.25 25.76
N GLN A 261 10.15 -2.82 26.77
CA GLN A 261 9.55 -3.73 27.77
C GLN A 261 8.63 -4.79 27.15
N HIS A 262 8.04 -4.50 25.98
CA HIS A 262 7.17 -5.42 25.24
C HIS A 262 7.90 -6.17 24.11
N ASN A 263 9.24 -6.04 24.02
CA ASN A 263 10.06 -6.62 22.95
C ASN A 263 9.70 -6.14 21.54
N VAL A 264 9.20 -4.91 21.40
CA VAL A 264 8.87 -4.30 20.11
C VAL A 264 10.04 -3.43 19.65
N VAL A 265 10.55 -3.70 18.45
CA VAL A 265 11.60 -2.89 17.83
C VAL A 265 11.00 -1.58 17.31
N LEU A 266 11.45 -0.48 17.89
CA LEU A 266 11.07 0.86 17.47
C LEU A 266 12.09 1.42 16.48
N GLU A 267 11.68 1.65 15.24
CA GLU A 267 12.53 2.24 14.19
C GLU A 267 12.10 3.68 13.94
N ALA A 268 12.99 4.63 14.24
CA ALA A 268 12.75 6.03 13.90
C ALA A 268 12.85 6.21 12.38
N GLU A 269 11.85 6.86 11.79
CA GLU A 269 11.81 7.17 10.36
C GLU A 269 12.88 8.18 9.95
N ASP A 270 13.25 9.06 10.88
CA ASP A 270 14.36 9.99 10.72
C ASP A 270 15.63 9.20 10.45
N GLY A 271 16.05 9.13 9.17
CA GLY A 271 17.25 8.43 8.67
C GLY A 271 18.59 8.85 9.30
N TRP A 272 18.55 9.53 10.43
CA TRP A 272 19.62 9.70 11.39
C TRP A 272 19.84 8.39 12.14
N ARG A 273 20.58 7.48 11.50
CA ARG A 273 21.63 6.76 12.23
C ARG A 273 22.64 7.79 12.77
N SER A 274 22.24 8.57 13.77
CA SER A 274 23.14 9.34 14.59
C SER A 274 23.95 8.33 15.40
N ARG A 275 25.22 8.23 15.04
CA ARG A 275 26.35 7.78 15.86
C ARG A 275 26.01 7.89 17.36
N LEU A 276 25.73 6.75 17.99
CA LEU A 276 25.99 6.56 19.41
C LEU A 276 27.46 6.17 19.56
#